data_AF-R0CKB9-F1
#
_entry.id   AF-R0CKB9-F1
#
_cell.length_a   1.000
_cell.length_b   1.000
_cell.length_c   1.000
_cell.angle_alpha   90.00
_cell.angle_beta   90.00
_cell.angle_gamma   90.00
#
_symmetry.space_group_name_H-M   'P 1'
#
loop_
_entity.id
_entity.type
_entity.pdbx_description
1 polymer ?
#
loop_
_entity_poly.entity_id
_entity_poly.type
_entity_poly.pdbx_seq_one_letter_code
_entity_poly.pdbx_strand_id
1 'polypeptide(L)'
;MELDDLHAKISLIQENCDEAIKALNIIARARSSEPTPDKLAAEWAEKIARRAVQLYAERHPRPPQVTQIQAAEMLGISRWTVAKMVQSGQLRLNKCGMIPIEQIDRILLADSP
;
A
#
# COMPACT_ATOMS: atom_id res chain seq x y z
N MET A 1 58.11 2.39 41.45
CA MET A 1 56.83 1.89 40.91
C MET A 1 57.10 0.44 40.59
N GLU A 2 56.58 -0.46 41.42
CA GLU A 2 56.83 -1.90 41.30
C GLU A 2 56.25 -2.40 39.97
N LEU A 3 56.94 -3.32 39.29
CA LEU A 3 56.52 -3.89 38.00
C LEU A 3 55.09 -4.46 38.06
N ASP A 4 54.70 -4.96 39.23
CA ASP A 4 53.37 -5.50 39.50
C ASP A 4 52.25 -4.44 39.43
N ASP A 5 52.53 -3.19 39.81
CA ASP A 5 51.56 -2.08 39.74
C ASP A 5 51.30 -1.66 38.28
N LEU A 6 52.30 -1.78 37.41
CA LEU A 6 52.14 -1.58 35.97
C LEU A 6 51.31 -2.69 35.32
N HIS A 7 51.54 -3.95 35.69
CA HIS A 7 50.74 -5.08 35.20
C HIS A 7 49.27 -5.01 35.64
N ALA A 8 49.02 -4.60 36.89
CA ALA A 8 47.66 -4.39 37.40
C ALA A 8 46.93 -3.29 36.61
N LYS A 9 47.61 -2.17 36.32
CA LYS A 9 47.04 -1.08 35.50
C LYS A 9 46.78 -1.50 34.06
N ILE A 10 47.68 -2.27 33.45
CA ILE A 10 47.49 -2.79 32.08
C ILE A 10 46.25 -3.70 32.03
N SER A 11 46.07 -4.58 33.03
CA SER A 11 44.92 -5.48 33.10
C SER A 11 43.60 -4.72 33.23
N LEU A 12 43.57 -3.69 34.08
CA LEU A 12 42.40 -2.83 34.25
C LEU A 12 42.06 -2.06 32.96
N ILE A 13 43.07 -1.57 32.24
CA ILE A 13 42.86 -0.89 30.95
C ILE A 13 42.28 -1.86 29.92
N GLN A 14 42.77 -3.10 29.87
CA GLN A 14 42.25 -4.13 28.96
C GLN A 14 40.78 -4.45 29.24
N GLU A 15 40.42 -4.64 30.51
CA GLU A 15 39.04 -4.91 30.92
C GLU A 15 38.08 -3.76 30.55
N ASN A 16 38.50 -2.52 30.81
CA ASN A 16 37.73 -1.33 30.42
C ASN A 16 37.57 -1.21 28.89
N CYS A 17 38.60 -1.57 28.13
CA CYS A 17 38.52 -1.58 26.66
C CYS A 17 37.56 -2.65 26.16
N ASP A 18 37.57 -3.85 26.72
CA ASP A 18 36.64 -4.93 26.35
C ASP A 18 35.19 -4.56 26.64
N GLU A 19 34.94 -3.88 27.76
CA GLU A 19 33.62 -3.40 28.12
C GLU A 19 33.14 -2.27 27.18
N ALA A 20 34.03 -1.35 26.81
CA ALA A 20 33.75 -0.32 25.82
C ALA A 20 33.44 -0.91 24.43
N ILE A 21 34.17 -1.95 24.01
CA ILE A 21 33.91 -2.68 22.75
C ILE A 21 32.55 -3.36 22.77
N LYS A 22 32.17 -3.99 23.89
CA LYS A 22 30.83 -4.58 24.07
C LYS A 22 29.74 -3.53 23.94
N ALA A 23 29.89 -2.38 24.62
CA ALA A 23 28.93 -1.28 24.54
C ALA A 23 28.79 -0.73 23.11
N LEU A 24 29.92 -0.53 22.41
CA LEU A 24 29.93 -0.07 21.03
C LEU A 24 29.19 -1.03 20.09
N ASN A 25 29.40 -2.33 20.27
CA ASN A 25 28.71 -3.36 19.48
C ASN A 25 27.20 -3.40 19.74
N ILE A 26 26.76 -3.17 20.98
CA ILE A 26 25.32 -3.06 21.32
C ILE A 26 24.71 -1.86 20.60
N ILE A 27 25.36 -0.70 20.64
CA ILE A 27 24.90 0.52 19.96
C ILE A 27 24.86 0.33 18.44
N ALA A 28 25.89 -0.31 17.86
CA ALA A 28 25.94 -0.59 16.42
C ALA A 28 24.80 -1.51 15.97
N ARG A 29 24.47 -2.55 16.75
CA ARG A 29 23.34 -3.46 16.48
C ARG A 29 21.98 -2.77 16.60
N ALA A 30 21.83 -1.86 17.57
CA ALA A 30 20.63 -1.05 17.70
C ALA A 30 20.43 -0.14 16.46
N ARG A 31 21.50 0.51 15.99
CA ARG A 31 21.46 1.36 14.78
C ARG A 31 21.19 0.58 13.49
N SER A 32 21.66 -0.66 13.36
CA SER A 32 21.31 -1.50 12.20
C SER A 32 19.84 -1.95 12.16
N SER A 33 19.14 -1.83 13.29
CA SER A 33 17.73 -2.20 13.43
C SER A 33 16.78 -1.02 13.21
N GLU A 34 17.30 0.21 13.16
CA GLU A 34 16.50 1.39 12.81
C GLU A 34 16.09 1.28 11.33
N PRO A 35 14.79 1.37 11.01
CA PRO A 35 14.36 1.32 9.62
C PRO A 35 15.00 2.51 8.90
N THR A 36 15.72 2.22 7.82
CA THR A 36 16.28 3.27 6.97
C THR A 36 15.18 4.26 6.57
N PRO A 37 15.48 5.56 6.44
CA PRO A 37 14.50 6.60 6.11
C PRO A 37 13.61 6.24 4.91
N ASP A 38 14.17 5.52 3.93
CA ASP A 38 13.47 5.03 2.74
C ASP A 38 12.38 3.99 3.05
N LYS A 39 12.61 3.11 4.03
CA LYS A 39 11.62 2.10 4.46
C LYS A 39 10.45 2.76 5.19
N LEU A 40 10.74 3.74 6.04
CA LEU A 40 9.71 4.54 6.69
C LEU A 40 8.88 5.28 5.62
N ALA A 41 9.53 5.95 4.67
CA ALA A 41 8.84 6.65 3.59
C ALA A 41 7.93 5.72 2.77
N ALA A 42 8.38 4.51 2.46
CA ALA A 42 7.57 3.50 1.78
C ALA A 42 6.34 3.08 2.59
N GLU A 43 6.51 2.84 3.90
CA GLU A 43 5.39 2.48 4.79
C GLU A 43 4.36 3.61 4.90
N TRP A 44 4.82 4.86 5.00
CA TRP A 44 3.95 6.04 4.99
C TRP A 44 3.23 6.21 3.65
N ALA A 45 3.92 6.00 2.53
CA ALA A 45 3.33 6.08 1.19
C ALA A 45 2.19 5.06 1.02
N GLU A 46 2.38 3.83 1.50
CA GLU A 46 1.32 2.81 1.48
C GLU A 46 0.11 3.23 2.32
N LYS A 47 0.32 3.71 3.55
CA LYS A 47 -0.76 4.17 4.43
C LYS A 47 -1.55 5.32 3.80
N ILE A 48 -0.85 6.28 3.19
CA ILE A 48 -1.47 7.42 2.50
C ILE A 48 -2.28 6.93 1.31
N ALA A 49 -1.74 6.04 0.47
CA ALA A 49 -2.44 5.50 -0.68
C ALA A 49 -3.73 4.77 -0.27
N ARG A 50 -3.66 3.88 0.74
CA ARG A 50 -4.83 3.19 1.29
C ARG A 50 -5.88 4.18 1.80
N ARG A 51 -5.46 5.19 2.57
CA ARG A 51 -6.38 6.19 3.13
C ARG A 51 -7.01 7.06 2.05
N ALA A 52 -6.27 7.43 1.00
CA ALA A 52 -6.78 8.21 -0.12
C ALA A 52 -7.87 7.44 -0.89
N VAL A 53 -7.63 6.16 -1.20
CA VAL A 53 -8.62 5.29 -1.86
C VAL A 53 -9.87 5.15 -0.99
N GLN A 54 -9.70 4.94 0.32
CA GLN A 54 -10.83 4.86 1.26
C GLN A 54 -11.66 6.15 1.26
N LEU A 55 -11.03 7.31 1.42
CA LEU A 55 -11.71 8.61 1.41
C LEU A 55 -12.40 8.89 0.08
N TYR A 56 -11.79 8.45 -1.03
CA TYR A 56 -12.39 8.57 -2.35
C TYR A 56 -13.68 7.75 -2.46
N ALA A 57 -13.65 6.49 -2.00
CA ALA A 57 -14.80 5.60 -1.98
C ALA A 57 -15.91 6.08 -1.02
N GLU A 58 -15.55 6.62 0.15
CA GLU A 58 -16.50 7.18 1.13
C GLU A 58 -17.19 8.45 0.60
N ARG A 59 -16.48 9.29 -0.16
CA ARG A 59 -17.02 10.56 -0.70
C ARG A 59 -17.78 10.40 -2.01
N HIS A 60 -17.49 9.36 -2.79
CA HIS A 60 -18.14 9.09 -4.08
C HIS A 60 -18.87 7.74 -3.99
N PRO A 61 -20.11 7.71 -3.44
CA PRO A 61 -20.91 6.51 -3.45
C PRO A 61 -21.10 6.04 -4.90
N ARG A 62 -21.12 4.71 -5.11
CA ARG A 62 -21.29 4.14 -6.45
C ARG A 62 -22.52 4.76 -7.13
N PRO A 63 -22.39 5.25 -8.37
CA PRO A 63 -23.50 5.89 -9.06
C PRO A 63 -24.62 4.86 -9.30
N PRO A 64 -25.90 5.20 -9.06
CA PRO A 64 -27.02 4.26 -9.25
C PRO A 64 -27.26 3.92 -10.73
N GLN A 65 -26.79 4.77 -11.63
CA GLN A 65 -26.93 4.63 -13.07
C GLN A 65 -25.75 5.30 -13.74
N VAL A 66 -25.31 4.74 -14.87
CA VAL A 66 -24.14 5.18 -15.60
C VAL A 66 -24.46 5.41 -17.07
N THR A 67 -23.71 6.29 -17.70
CA THR A 67 -23.76 6.47 -19.16
C THR A 67 -23.11 5.29 -19.88
N GLN A 68 -23.32 5.16 -21.19
CA GLN A 68 -22.65 4.12 -21.99
C GLN A 68 -21.12 4.27 -22.01
N ILE A 69 -20.60 5.51 -21.89
CA ILE A 69 -19.16 5.74 -21.79
C ILE A 69 -18.64 5.21 -20.45
N GLN A 70 -19.27 5.60 -19.34
CA GLN A 70 -18.89 5.14 -18.01
C GLN A 70 -19.03 3.62 -17.87
N ALA A 71 -20.09 3.03 -18.41
CA ALA A 71 -20.25 1.58 -18.45
C ALA A 71 -19.09 0.90 -19.20
N ALA A 72 -18.65 1.48 -20.32
CA ALA A 72 -17.53 0.96 -21.10
C ALA A 72 -16.22 1.02 -20.31
N GLU A 73 -15.97 2.12 -19.60
CA GLU A 73 -14.83 2.28 -18.70
C GLU A 73 -14.87 1.26 -17.55
N MET A 74 -16.03 1.06 -16.92
CA MET A 74 -16.21 0.10 -15.82
C MET A 74 -16.03 -1.36 -16.25
N LEU A 75 -16.46 -1.70 -17.47
CA LEU A 75 -16.35 -3.06 -18.03
C LEU A 75 -15.01 -3.30 -18.74
N GLY A 76 -14.17 -2.28 -18.94
CA GLY A 76 -12.91 -2.40 -19.66
C GLY A 76 -13.06 -2.70 -21.16
N ILE A 77 -14.18 -2.30 -21.77
CA ILE A 77 -14.50 -2.56 -23.19
C ILE A 77 -14.75 -1.25 -23.96
N SER A 78 -14.86 -1.34 -25.28
CA SER A 78 -15.15 -0.15 -26.09
C SER A 78 -16.60 0.34 -25.90
N ARG A 79 -16.82 1.66 -25.98
CA ARG A 79 -18.17 2.26 -26.01
C ARG A 79 -19.04 1.63 -27.10
N TRP A 80 -18.46 1.30 -28.25
CA TRP A 80 -19.19 0.70 -29.36
C TRP A 80 -19.68 -0.71 -29.03
N THR A 81 -18.89 -1.48 -28.28
CA THR A 81 -19.30 -2.77 -27.74
C THR A 81 -20.49 -2.62 -26.80
N VAL A 82 -20.44 -1.66 -25.88
CA VAL A 82 -21.58 -1.35 -24.99
C VAL A 82 -22.83 -0.95 -25.79
N ALA A 83 -22.68 -0.12 -26.82
CA ALA A 83 -23.80 0.26 -27.69
C ALA A 83 -24.43 -0.96 -28.39
N LYS A 84 -23.61 -1.91 -28.84
CA LYS A 84 -24.10 -3.20 -29.37
C LYS A 84 -24.78 -4.06 -28.33
N MET A 85 -24.28 -4.11 -27.10
CA MET A 85 -24.92 -4.82 -25.99
C MET A 85 -26.30 -4.22 -25.68
N VAL A 86 -26.44 -2.89 -25.78
CA VAL A 86 -27.75 -2.22 -25.65
C VAL A 86 -28.67 -2.56 -26.83
N GLN A 87 -28.18 -2.50 -28.06
CA GLN A 87 -28.97 -2.80 -29.26
C GLN A 87 -29.43 -4.26 -29.32
N SER A 88 -28.58 -5.19 -28.88
CA SER A 88 -28.90 -6.62 -28.78
C SER A 88 -29.78 -6.98 -27.58
N GLY A 89 -30.06 -6.01 -26.69
CA GLY A 89 -30.91 -6.20 -25.51
C GLY A 89 -30.20 -6.86 -24.32
N GLN A 90 -28.89 -7.12 -24.40
CA GLN A 90 -28.08 -7.61 -23.28
C GLN A 90 -27.99 -6.58 -22.14
N LEU A 91 -27.96 -5.29 -22.50
CA LEU A 91 -28.07 -4.16 -21.58
C LEU A 91 -29.34 -3.37 -21.88
N ARG A 92 -30.04 -2.92 -20.84
CA ARG A 92 -31.26 -2.13 -20.96
C ARG A 92 -31.05 -0.74 -20.39
N LEU A 93 -31.41 0.26 -21.19
CA LEU A 93 -31.47 1.65 -20.74
C LEU A 93 -32.72 1.88 -19.89
N ASN A 94 -32.61 2.74 -18.90
CA ASN A 94 -33.74 3.23 -18.14
C ASN A 94 -34.49 4.34 -18.90
N LYS A 95 -35.55 4.88 -18.27
CA LYS A 95 -36.36 5.96 -18.86
C LYS A 95 -35.56 7.22 -19.22
N CYS A 96 -34.40 7.43 -18.58
CA CYS A 96 -33.51 8.56 -18.82
C CYS A 96 -32.39 8.24 -19.82
N GLY A 97 -32.38 7.06 -20.45
CA GLY A 97 -31.34 6.67 -21.41
C GLY A 97 -30.01 6.24 -20.78
N MET A 98 -29.98 5.95 -19.48
CA MET A 98 -28.79 5.51 -18.74
C MET A 98 -28.87 4.02 -18.40
N ILE A 99 -27.73 3.38 -18.19
CA ILE A 99 -27.63 1.97 -17.79
C ILE A 99 -27.66 1.89 -16.26
N PRO A 100 -28.63 1.19 -15.64
CA PRO A 100 -28.63 0.91 -14.21
C PRO A 100 -27.36 0.16 -13.79
N ILE A 101 -26.75 0.57 -12.67
CA ILE A 101 -25.46 0.03 -12.21
C ILE A 101 -25.53 -1.47 -11.91
N GLU A 102 -26.70 -1.96 -11.50
CA GLU A 102 -26.95 -3.37 -11.16
C GLU A 102 -26.87 -4.28 -12.39
N GLN A 103 -26.97 -3.74 -13.61
CA GLN A 103 -26.71 -4.51 -14.83
C GLN A 103 -25.21 -4.67 -15.08
N ILE A 104 -24.42 -3.64 -14.78
CA ILE A 104 -22.95 -3.69 -14.87
C ILE A 104 -22.40 -4.67 -13.83
N ASP A 105 -22.87 -4.56 -12.58
CA ASP A 105 -22.45 -5.47 -11.51
C ASP A 105 -22.76 -6.94 -11.82
N ARG A 106 -23.91 -7.23 -12.48
CA ARG A 106 -24.25 -8.59 -12.90
C ARG A 106 -23.28 -9.17 -13.93
N ILE A 107 -22.83 -8.36 -14.89
CA ILE A 107 -21.84 -8.79 -15.89
C ILE A 107 -20.50 -9.04 -15.21
N LEU A 108 -20.04 -8.10 -14.39
CA LEU A 108 -18.77 -8.23 -13.65
C LEU A 108 -18.76 -9.44 -12.71
N LEU A 109 -19.89 -9.77 -12.09
CA LEU A 109 -20.04 -10.97 -11.26
C LEU A 109 -19.99 -12.25 -12.10
N ALA A 110 -20.60 -12.25 -13.29
CA ALA A 110 -20.62 -13.40 -14.19
C ALA A 110 -19.25 -13.71 -14.83
N ASP A 111 -18.41 -12.68 -15.02
CA ASP A 111 -17.05 -12.82 -15.56
C ASP A 111 -15.99 -13.15 -14.47
N SER A 112 -16.39 -13.22 -13.19
CA SER A 112 -15.49 -13.65 -12.11
C SER A 112 -15.43 -15.19 -12.05
N PRO A 113 -14.23 -15.81 -12.05
CA PRO A 113 -14.05 -17.27 -12.03
C PRO A 113 -14.47 -17.94 -10.71
#